data_AF-A0A8T6SAP9-F1
#
_entry.id   AF-A0A8T6SAP9-F1
#
_cell.length_a   1.000
_cell.length_b   1.000
_cell.length_c   1.000
_cell.angle_alpha   90.00
_cell.angle_beta   90.00
_cell.angle_gamma   90.00
#
_symmetry.space_group_name_H-M   'P 1'
#
loop_
_entity.id
_entity.type
_entity.pdbx_description
1 polymer ?
#
loop_
_entity_poly.entity_id
_entity_poly.type
_entity_poly.pdbx_seq_one_letter_code
_entity_poly.pdbx_strand_id
1 'polypeptide(L)'
;LFQKFFQFHQITKVDNTAIIILSSARPDRDDGEVGHRQNLWLEDTLKKYENYTKIVAIHHHVMPVPDTGADPITIMDAGDVLRSLTRNQANLVLCGHRHRPWKWQIEDMQVINAGSISCKKMRGFFCNSYNVIQIRNGHIKARLKIVGANYV
;
A
#
# COMPACT_ATOMS: atom_id res chain seq x y z
N LEU A 1 14.55 -22.37 0.47
CA LEU A 1 13.50 -22.87 1.39
C LEU A 1 12.22 -22.02 1.31
N PHE A 2 12.30 -20.69 1.55
CA PHE A 2 11.12 -19.80 1.55
C PHE A 2 10.28 -19.86 0.27
N GLN A 3 10.87 -19.63 -0.90
CA GLN A 3 10.15 -19.65 -2.19
C GLN A 3 9.53 -21.02 -2.53
N LYS A 4 10.02 -22.12 -1.94
CA LYS A 4 9.45 -23.46 -2.12
C LYS A 4 8.09 -23.58 -1.43
N PHE A 5 7.90 -22.93 -0.29
CA PHE A 5 6.68 -22.98 0.51
C PHE A 5 5.80 -21.75 0.34
N PHE A 6 6.38 -20.62 -0.05
CA PHE A 6 5.70 -19.34 -0.25
C PHE A 6 5.98 -18.85 -1.67
N GLN A 7 5.26 -19.43 -2.64
CA GLN A 7 5.34 -18.97 -4.02
C GLN A 7 4.84 -17.53 -4.11
N PHE A 8 5.71 -16.65 -4.60
CA PHE A 8 5.37 -15.25 -4.78
C PHE A 8 4.56 -15.06 -6.06
N HIS A 9 3.36 -14.53 -5.91
CA HIS A 9 2.52 -14.11 -7.03
C HIS A 9 2.45 -12.59 -7.00
N GLN A 10 3.05 -11.95 -7.99
CA GLN A 10 3.03 -10.50 -8.10
C GLN A 10 1.60 -9.95 -8.30
N ILE A 11 0.72 -10.77 -8.88
CA ILE A 11 -0.71 -10.49 -9.01
C ILE A 11 -1.49 -11.68 -8.47
N THR A 12 -2.40 -11.44 -7.54
CA THR A 12 -3.33 -12.45 -7.01
C THR A 12 -4.76 -11.98 -7.25
N LYS A 13 -5.61 -12.87 -7.75
CA LYS A 13 -7.03 -12.60 -7.97
C LYS A 13 -7.87 -13.32 -6.93
N VAL A 14 -8.81 -12.63 -6.33
CA VAL A 14 -9.81 -13.18 -5.41
C VAL A 14 -11.15 -12.58 -5.78
N ASP A 15 -12.08 -13.40 -6.26
CA ASP A 15 -13.35 -12.97 -6.86
C ASP A 15 -13.12 -11.84 -7.89
N ASN A 16 -13.85 -10.73 -7.79
CA ASN A 16 -13.69 -9.55 -8.64
C ASN A 16 -12.64 -8.55 -8.08
N THR A 17 -11.66 -9.02 -7.32
CA THR A 17 -10.58 -8.20 -6.76
C THR A 17 -9.23 -8.65 -7.30
N ALA A 18 -8.45 -7.70 -7.81
CA ALA A 18 -7.06 -7.91 -8.22
C ALA A 18 -6.13 -7.25 -7.20
N ILE A 19 -5.27 -8.05 -6.58
CA ILE A 19 -4.22 -7.59 -5.66
C ILE A 19 -2.91 -7.59 -6.43
N ILE A 20 -2.30 -6.42 -6.58
CA ILE A 20 -1.11 -6.17 -7.38
C ILE A 20 0.00 -5.74 -6.42
N ILE A 21 1.13 -6.45 -6.44
CA ILE A 21 2.28 -6.17 -5.59
C ILE A 21 3.31 -5.36 -6.38
N LEU A 22 3.66 -4.18 -5.87
CA LEU A 22 4.63 -3.28 -6.43
C LEU A 22 5.85 -3.22 -5.51
N SER A 23 7.04 -3.52 -6.05
CA SER A 23 8.29 -3.42 -5.30
C SER A 23 8.78 -1.98 -5.31
N SER A 24 9.11 -1.44 -4.14
CA SER A 24 9.84 -0.18 -4.03
C SER A 24 11.20 -0.34 -3.35
N ALA A 25 11.61 -1.56 -3.01
CA ALA A 25 12.88 -1.80 -2.33
C ALA A 25 14.05 -1.63 -3.30
N ARG A 26 15.07 -0.90 -2.86
CA ARG A 26 16.35 -0.79 -3.56
C ARG A 26 17.41 -1.58 -2.80
N PRO A 27 18.27 -2.36 -3.50
CA PRO A 27 19.41 -3.00 -2.85
C PRO A 27 20.25 -1.96 -2.09
N ASP A 28 20.61 -2.29 -0.85
CA ASP A 28 21.52 -1.51 0.00
C ASP A 28 21.06 -0.08 0.35
N ARG A 29 19.77 0.23 0.20
CA ARG A 29 19.22 1.53 0.57
C ARG A 29 17.91 1.42 1.33
N ASP A 30 17.70 2.34 2.27
CA ASP A 30 16.47 2.46 3.04
C ASP A 30 15.39 3.30 2.32
N ASP A 31 15.76 4.01 1.26
CA ASP A 31 14.82 4.76 0.42
C ASP A 31 14.14 3.87 -0.62
N GLY A 32 12.96 4.32 -1.05
CA GLY A 32 12.15 3.59 -2.00
C GLY A 32 12.14 4.21 -3.40
N GLU A 33 12.08 3.38 -4.43
CA GLU A 33 11.87 3.79 -5.82
C GLU A 33 11.13 2.67 -6.57
N VAL A 34 10.13 3.01 -7.36
CA VAL A 34 9.46 2.04 -8.25
C VAL A 34 10.21 1.95 -9.59
N GLY A 35 10.61 3.08 -10.14
CA GLY A 35 11.36 3.17 -11.38
C GLY A 35 10.46 3.03 -12.61
N HIS A 36 10.93 3.61 -13.72
CA HIS A 36 10.15 3.76 -14.95
C HIS A 36 9.56 2.45 -15.48
N ARG A 37 10.35 1.37 -15.55
CA ARG A 37 9.91 0.07 -16.11
C ARG A 37 8.79 -0.57 -15.29
N GLN A 38 8.89 -0.55 -13.96
CA GLN A 38 7.84 -1.09 -13.11
C GLN A 38 6.60 -0.20 -13.15
N ASN A 39 6.77 1.12 -13.30
CA ASN A 39 5.64 2.04 -13.40
C ASN A 39 4.84 1.81 -14.71
N LEU A 40 5.52 1.61 -15.85
CA LEU A 40 4.85 1.20 -17.10
C LEU A 40 4.12 -0.14 -16.95
N TRP A 41 4.78 -1.12 -16.32
CA TRP A 41 4.16 -2.41 -16.03
C TRP A 41 2.91 -2.27 -15.13
N LEU A 42 2.95 -1.38 -14.14
CA LEU A 42 1.81 -1.07 -13.27
C LEU A 42 0.64 -0.52 -14.09
N GLU A 43 0.88 0.46 -14.97
CA GLU A 43 -0.15 1.03 -15.83
C GLU A 43 -0.82 -0.04 -16.71
N ASP A 44 -0.01 -0.84 -17.41
CA ASP A 44 -0.52 -1.91 -18.28
C ASP A 44 -1.27 -2.99 -17.50
N THR A 45 -0.83 -3.27 -16.28
CA THR A 45 -1.50 -4.22 -15.39
C THR A 45 -2.85 -3.68 -14.93
N LEU A 46 -2.91 -2.43 -14.47
CA LEU A 46 -4.17 -1.82 -14.01
C LEU A 46 -5.21 -1.74 -15.13
N LYS A 47 -4.80 -1.46 -16.38
CA LYS A 47 -5.68 -1.47 -17.56
C LYS A 47 -6.29 -2.85 -17.81
N LYS A 48 -5.50 -3.94 -17.68
CA LYS A 48 -6.00 -5.32 -17.83
C LYS A 48 -7.07 -5.70 -16.80
N TYR A 49 -7.14 -4.98 -15.68
CA TYR A 49 -8.06 -5.21 -14.58
C TYR A 49 -9.10 -4.09 -14.44
N GLU A 50 -9.47 -3.42 -15.54
CA GLU A 50 -10.45 -2.32 -15.54
C GLU A 50 -11.79 -2.69 -14.85
N ASN A 51 -12.24 -3.94 -14.99
CA ASN A 51 -13.51 -4.45 -14.44
C ASN A 51 -13.37 -5.06 -13.03
N TYR A 52 -12.20 -4.93 -12.39
CA TYR A 52 -11.93 -5.45 -11.06
C TYR A 52 -11.79 -4.32 -10.04
N THR A 53 -12.03 -4.65 -8.77
CA THR A 53 -11.50 -3.84 -7.66
C THR A 53 -9.98 -4.00 -7.61
N LYS A 54 -9.25 -2.93 -7.90
CA LYS A 54 -7.79 -2.91 -8.01
C LYS A 54 -7.16 -2.46 -6.70
N ILE A 55 -6.38 -3.35 -6.09
CA ILE A 55 -5.59 -3.07 -4.89
C ILE A 55 -4.12 -3.13 -5.25
N VAL A 56 -3.38 -2.07 -4.94
CA VAL A 56 -1.93 -2.03 -5.11
C VAL A 56 -1.25 -2.05 -3.74
N ALA A 57 -0.35 -2.99 -3.50
CA ALA A 57 0.43 -3.07 -2.28
C ALA A 57 1.88 -2.67 -2.54
N ILE A 58 2.40 -1.73 -1.76
CA ILE A 58 3.77 -1.21 -1.84
C ILE A 58 4.31 -0.97 -0.43
N HIS A 59 5.59 -1.24 -0.15
CA HIS A 59 6.11 -1.06 1.22
C HIS A 59 6.30 0.42 1.58
N HIS A 60 7.11 1.13 0.80
CA HIS A 60 7.34 2.57 0.99
C HIS A 60 6.10 3.38 0.58
N HIS A 61 5.89 4.51 1.25
CA HIS A 61 4.71 5.34 1.03
C HIS A 61 4.77 6.04 -0.32
N VAL A 62 3.63 6.15 -0.98
CA VAL A 62 3.45 7.04 -2.14
C VAL A 62 2.99 8.45 -1.72
N MET A 63 2.58 8.62 -0.45
CA MET A 63 2.08 9.87 0.12
C MET A 63 2.72 10.14 1.48
N PRO A 64 2.96 11.40 1.87
CA PRO A 64 3.45 11.73 3.21
C PRO A 64 2.52 11.19 4.30
N VAL A 65 3.09 10.66 5.38
CA VAL A 65 2.33 10.26 6.57
C VAL A 65 2.58 11.28 7.68
N PRO A 66 1.55 11.96 8.21
CA PRO A 66 1.72 12.97 9.25
C PRO A 66 2.43 12.43 10.50
N ASP A 67 3.07 13.32 11.26
CA ASP A 67 3.79 12.99 12.51
C ASP A 67 4.93 11.96 12.40
N THR A 68 5.42 11.66 11.19
CA THR A 68 6.52 10.70 10.99
C THR A 68 7.92 11.33 10.93
N GLY A 69 8.02 12.65 11.15
CA GLY A 69 9.28 13.40 11.15
C GLY A 69 9.45 14.27 9.90
N ALA A 70 10.60 14.93 9.79
CA ALA A 70 10.90 15.89 8.72
C ALA A 70 11.46 15.25 7.45
N ASP A 71 11.99 14.02 7.52
CA ASP A 71 12.53 13.36 6.33
C ASP A 71 11.43 12.98 5.34
N PRO A 72 11.54 13.36 4.06
CA PRO A 72 10.66 12.91 3.00
C PRO A 72 10.97 11.44 2.70
N ILE A 73 10.19 10.53 3.28
CA ILE A 73 10.34 9.08 3.07
C ILE A 73 9.19 8.50 2.26
N THR A 74 8.69 9.30 1.33
CA THR A 74 7.97 8.74 0.18
C THR A 74 8.97 8.12 -0.78
N ILE A 75 8.51 7.26 -1.68
CA ILE A 75 9.34 6.83 -2.81
C ILE A 75 9.79 8.03 -3.63
N MET A 76 10.99 7.96 -4.22
CA MET A 76 11.60 9.05 -4.99
C MET A 76 10.75 9.50 -6.18
N ASP A 77 10.11 8.55 -6.85
CA ASP A 77 9.25 8.75 -8.01
C ASP A 77 7.75 8.77 -7.66
N ALA A 78 7.40 9.21 -6.44
CA ALA A 78 6.03 9.19 -5.93
C ALA A 78 5.03 9.90 -6.84
N GLY A 79 5.42 11.02 -7.46
CA GLY A 79 4.54 11.74 -8.38
C GLY A 79 4.18 10.93 -9.63
N ASP A 80 5.15 10.23 -10.21
CA ASP A 80 4.92 9.37 -11.38
C ASP A 80 4.04 8.17 -11.02
N VAL A 81 4.29 7.55 -9.86
CA VAL A 81 3.51 6.40 -9.38
C VAL A 81 2.09 6.81 -9.02
N LEU A 82 1.91 7.94 -8.33
CA LEU A 82 0.59 8.50 -8.02
C LEU A 82 -0.19 8.80 -9.31
N ARG A 83 0.43 9.41 -10.31
CA ARG A 83 -0.19 9.64 -11.63
C ARG A 83 -0.66 8.33 -12.26
N SER A 84 0.17 7.29 -12.24
CA SER A 84 -0.16 6.00 -12.83
C SER A 84 -1.29 5.30 -12.07
N LEU A 85 -1.31 5.40 -10.74
CA LEU A 85 -2.37 4.86 -9.89
C LEU A 85 -3.73 5.55 -10.14
N THR A 86 -3.77 6.88 -10.14
CA THR A 86 -5.01 7.64 -10.33
C THR A 86 -5.54 7.51 -11.75
N ARG A 87 -4.69 7.71 -12.78
CA ARG A 87 -5.11 7.60 -14.19
C ARG A 87 -5.65 6.23 -14.57
N ASN A 88 -5.15 5.17 -13.94
CA ASN A 88 -5.61 3.80 -14.19
C ASN A 88 -6.57 3.30 -13.09
N GLN A 89 -7.16 4.22 -12.32
CA GLN A 89 -8.27 4.00 -11.39
C GLN A 89 -8.01 2.88 -10.38
N ALA A 90 -6.84 2.87 -9.73
CA ALA A 90 -6.62 2.01 -8.58
C ALA A 90 -7.61 2.39 -7.46
N ASN A 91 -8.23 1.41 -6.80
CA ASN A 91 -9.24 1.67 -5.78
C ASN A 91 -8.61 1.81 -4.38
N LEU A 92 -7.58 1.02 -4.10
CA LEU A 92 -6.90 1.00 -2.81
C LEU A 92 -5.40 0.80 -2.98
N VAL A 93 -4.60 1.61 -2.29
CA VAL A 93 -3.16 1.48 -2.17
C VAL A 93 -2.80 1.20 -0.72
N LEU A 94 -2.08 0.11 -0.48
CA LEU A 94 -1.63 -0.31 0.85
C LEU A 94 -0.14 0.00 1.00
N CYS A 95 0.21 0.78 2.02
CA CYS A 95 1.57 1.21 2.37
C CYS A 95 2.00 0.70 3.76
N GLY A 96 3.32 0.70 4.02
CA GLY A 96 3.94 0.24 5.28
C GLY A 96 5.04 1.16 5.83
N HIS A 97 6.25 0.65 6.05
CA HIS A 97 7.48 1.41 6.40
C HIS A 97 7.51 2.24 7.71
N ARG A 98 6.63 3.24 7.93
CA ARG A 98 6.72 4.19 9.07
C ARG A 98 5.97 3.76 10.34
N HIS A 99 5.31 2.62 10.31
CA HIS A 99 4.59 2.05 11.47
C HIS A 99 3.49 2.95 12.07
N ARG A 100 3.01 3.95 11.33
CA ARG A 100 1.94 4.86 11.77
C ARG A 100 0.70 4.68 10.88
N PRO A 101 -0.43 4.20 11.41
CA PRO A 101 -1.62 4.06 10.60
C PRO A 101 -2.12 5.42 10.11
N TRP A 102 -2.46 5.50 8.82
CA TRP A 102 -3.03 6.71 8.23
C TRP A 102 -3.85 6.40 6.99
N LYS A 103 -4.82 7.25 6.67
CA LYS A 103 -5.65 7.13 5.47
C LYS A 103 -5.72 8.46 4.74
N TRP A 104 -5.38 8.44 3.47
CA TRP A 104 -5.69 9.49 2.51
C TRP A 104 -6.83 9.06 1.58
N GLN A 105 -7.63 10.03 1.15
CA GLN A 105 -8.57 9.88 0.04
C GLN A 105 -8.08 10.81 -1.08
N ILE A 106 -7.84 10.26 -2.27
CA ILE A 106 -7.42 11.00 -3.46
C ILE A 106 -8.37 10.59 -4.58
N GLU A 107 -9.23 11.50 -5.01
CA GLU A 107 -10.33 11.16 -5.93
C GLU A 107 -11.11 9.95 -5.36
N ASP A 108 -11.31 8.90 -6.16
CA ASP A 108 -11.96 7.66 -5.76
C ASP A 108 -11.00 6.62 -5.14
N MET A 109 -9.71 6.94 -5.03
CA MET A 109 -8.66 6.05 -4.51
C MET A 109 -8.40 6.29 -3.01
N GLN A 110 -8.33 5.20 -2.24
CA GLN A 110 -7.84 5.22 -0.87
C GLN A 110 -6.36 4.87 -0.82
N VAL A 111 -5.55 5.66 -0.10
CA VAL A 111 -4.17 5.28 0.26
C VAL A 111 -4.12 5.03 1.76
N ILE A 112 -3.84 3.80 2.16
CA ILE A 112 -3.84 3.37 3.56
C ILE A 112 -2.43 2.98 3.93
N ASN A 113 -1.86 3.71 4.86
CA ASN A 113 -0.65 3.29 5.52
C ASN A 113 -0.97 2.44 6.75
N ALA A 114 -0.32 1.30 6.87
CA ALA A 114 -0.47 0.43 8.02
C ALA A 114 0.38 0.88 9.22
N GLY A 115 -0.10 0.55 10.42
CA GLY A 115 0.71 0.56 11.63
C GLY A 115 1.73 -0.58 11.64
N SER A 116 2.22 -0.92 12.83
CA SER A 116 3.02 -2.14 13.04
C SER A 116 2.36 -3.03 14.07
N ILE A 117 2.44 -4.35 13.88
CA ILE A 117 1.89 -5.33 14.83
C ILE A 117 2.82 -5.59 16.03
N SER A 118 4.10 -5.23 15.94
CA SER A 118 5.11 -5.64 16.93
C SER A 118 6.25 -4.64 17.18
N CYS A 119 6.32 -3.51 16.45
CA CYS A 119 7.43 -2.59 16.59
C CYS A 119 7.32 -1.73 17.85
N LYS A 120 8.42 -1.58 18.61
CA LYS A 120 8.47 -0.66 19.76
C LYS A 120 8.84 0.78 19.39
N LYS A 121 9.35 0.99 18.17
CA LYS A 121 9.73 2.30 17.63
C LYS A 121 8.55 2.86 16.85
N MET A 122 7.66 3.55 17.54
CA MET A 122 6.51 4.22 16.95
C MET A 122 6.61 5.73 17.15
N ARG A 123 5.98 6.50 16.26
CA ARG A 123 5.90 7.95 16.34
C ARG A 123 4.51 8.40 15.93
N GLY A 124 3.94 9.37 16.66
CA GLY A 124 2.60 9.93 16.41
C GLY A 124 1.43 8.99 16.73
N PHE A 125 1.64 7.67 16.75
CA PHE A 125 0.65 6.67 17.16
C PHE A 125 1.36 5.54 17.93
N PHE A 126 1.04 5.37 19.22
CA PHE A 126 1.85 4.54 20.15
C PHE A 126 1.21 3.18 20.48
N CYS A 127 0.44 2.62 19.54
CA CYS A 127 -0.18 1.31 19.70
C CYS A 127 0.17 0.37 18.56
N ASN A 128 0.39 -0.91 18.86
CA ASN A 128 0.52 -1.91 17.83
C ASN A 128 -0.83 -2.07 17.13
N SER A 129 -0.85 -2.08 15.81
CA SER A 129 -2.08 -2.07 15.04
C SER A 129 -1.91 -2.66 13.65
N TYR A 130 -3.05 -3.02 13.06
CA TYR A 130 -3.16 -3.47 11.68
C TYR A 130 -4.49 -2.98 11.09
N ASN A 131 -4.59 -2.97 9.77
CA ASN A 131 -5.83 -2.65 9.09
C ASN A 131 -6.63 -3.91 8.78
N VAL A 132 -7.95 -3.80 8.88
CA VAL A 132 -8.88 -4.80 8.35
C VAL A 132 -9.60 -4.17 7.17
N ILE A 133 -9.39 -4.74 5.99
CA ILE A 133 -9.98 -4.31 4.74
C ILE A 133 -11.14 -5.25 4.40
N GLN A 134 -12.33 -4.69 4.29
CA GLN A 134 -13.52 -5.41 3.87
C GLN A 134 -13.96 -4.90 2.51
N ILE A 135 -14.19 -5.82 1.58
CA ILE A 135 -14.62 -5.50 0.22
C ILE A 135 -15.96 -6.18 -0.01
N ARG A 136 -16.98 -5.41 -0.41
CA ARG A 136 -18.32 -5.93 -0.73
C ARG A 136 -18.86 -5.21 -1.95
N ASN A 137 -19.13 -5.95 -3.02
CA ASN A 137 -19.67 -5.41 -4.27
C ASN A 137 -18.86 -4.19 -4.78
N GLY A 138 -17.53 -4.26 -4.72
CA GLY A 138 -16.62 -3.17 -5.10
C GLY A 138 -16.46 -2.06 -4.05
N HIS A 139 -17.27 -2.03 -2.99
CA HIS A 139 -17.11 -1.06 -1.91
C HIS A 139 -16.03 -1.50 -0.93
N ILE A 140 -15.04 -0.62 -0.71
CA ILE A 140 -13.91 -0.83 0.19
C ILE A 140 -14.18 -0.11 1.51
N LYS A 141 -14.18 -0.88 2.60
CA LYS A 141 -14.22 -0.38 3.97
C LYS A 141 -12.98 -0.81 4.73
N ALA A 142 -12.13 0.14 5.07
CA ALA A 142 -10.96 -0.07 5.90
C ALA A 142 -11.23 0.35 7.35
N ARG A 143 -10.78 -0.46 8.31
CA ARG A 143 -10.82 -0.17 9.75
C ARG A 143 -9.45 -0.35 10.36
N LEU A 144 -9.13 0.43 11.39
CA LEU A 144 -7.93 0.23 12.18
C LEU A 144 -8.26 -0.73 13.33
N LYS A 145 -7.34 -1.64 13.64
CA LYS A 145 -7.49 -2.57 14.76
C LYS A 145 -6.23 -2.49 15.61
N ILE A 146 -6.41 -2.09 16.86
CA ILE A 146 -5.34 -2.11 17.85
C ILE A 146 -5.18 -3.54 18.36
N VAL A 147 -3.94 -4.01 18.44
CA VAL A 147 -3.61 -5.33 18.97
C VAL A 147 -4.05 -5.39 20.44
N GLY A 148 -4.92 -6.36 20.77
CA GLY A 148 -5.45 -6.53 22.12
C GLY A 148 -6.59 -5.57 22.53
N ALA A 149 -7.02 -4.65 21.65
CA ALA A 149 -8.12 -3.71 21.93
C ALA A 149 -9.15 -3.68 20.80
N ASN A 150 -10.22 -2.89 20.90
CA ASN A 150 -11.30 -2.85 19.89
C ASN A 150 -10.88 -2.13 18.58
N TYR A 151 -11.76 -2.20 17.57
CA TYR A 151 -11.58 -1.48 16.30
C TYR A 151 -11.70 0.03 16.51
N VAL A 152 -10.97 0.80 15.71
CA VAL A 152 -11.02 2.26 15.61
C VAL A 152 -11.35 2.65 14.17
#